data_AF-D8JCI7-F1
#
_entry.id   AF-D8JCI7-F1
#
_cell.length_a   1.000
_cell.length_b   1.000
_cell.length_c   1.000
_cell.angle_alpha   90.00
_cell.angle_beta   90.00
_cell.angle_gamma   90.00
#
_symmetry.space_group_name_H-M   'P 1'
#
loop_
_entity.id
_entity.type
_entity.pdbx_description
1 polymer ?
#
loop_
_entity_poly.entity_id
_entity_poly.type
_entity_poly.pdbx_seq_one_letter_code
_entity_poly.pdbx_strand_id
1 'polypeptide(L)'
;MTDTTTTKSIATNRPTADNSTLEAVCDRLEQLTDRVDELETELTRKEDRIDDLENTVAEQDTILNAVRKKTGNTREMVRELQERELEKNAHLRWENVYPHKNDFEITADNFERFTKDDGTTYARIPGGEDPLNRGGEPALTPGDLLPIQQLARMDDDMLHSAASSKPMRLAAEVWQDHEQTQSRLWNKGCNGVREYIDAGELAQWLRHNEPGVSKEYSQKLASRTIDALTDLTKGRLYVKQKNRRKDGLSYKERRVVLPEESEIPGETTLETDSPETADVGGE
;
A
#
# COMPACT_ATOMS: atom_id res chain seq x y z
N MET A 1 -101.63 -92.33 -37.30
CA MET A 1 -100.68 -92.56 -38.42
C MET A 1 -99.59 -91.52 -38.30
N THR A 2 -98.42 -92.01 -37.95
CA THR A 2 -97.13 -91.32 -37.98
C THR A 2 -96.77 -90.92 -39.40
N ASP A 3 -96.05 -89.81 -39.57
CA ASP A 3 -94.81 -89.85 -40.34
C ASP A 3 -93.90 -88.67 -40.00
N THR A 4 -92.62 -89.04 -39.86
CA THR A 4 -91.46 -88.30 -39.41
C THR A 4 -90.81 -87.48 -40.53
N THR A 5 -90.16 -86.35 -40.22
CA THR A 5 -89.01 -85.90 -41.03
C THR A 5 -87.94 -85.18 -40.19
N THR A 6 -86.78 -85.84 -40.17
CA THR A 6 -85.42 -85.45 -39.78
C THR A 6 -84.89 -84.18 -40.44
N THR A 7 -84.16 -83.32 -39.71
CA THR A 7 -82.99 -82.48 -40.13
C THR A 7 -82.69 -81.48 -39.00
N LYS A 8 -81.49 -80.98 -38.68
CA LYS A 8 -80.08 -81.23 -39.03
C LYS A 8 -79.29 -80.31 -38.08
N SER A 9 -78.23 -80.82 -37.44
CA SER A 9 -77.25 -79.99 -36.73
C SER A 9 -76.74 -78.87 -37.63
N ILE A 10 -76.77 -77.62 -37.15
CA ILE A 10 -75.91 -76.55 -37.63
C ILE A 10 -75.08 -76.11 -36.43
N ALA A 11 -73.92 -76.75 -36.29
CA ALA A 11 -72.79 -76.14 -35.63
C ALA A 11 -72.33 -74.98 -36.53
N THR A 12 -72.58 -73.74 -36.11
CA THR A 12 -71.97 -72.57 -36.73
C THR A 12 -70.63 -72.31 -36.05
N ASN A 13 -69.57 -72.46 -36.83
CA ASN A 13 -68.20 -72.10 -36.51
C ASN A 13 -68.04 -70.58 -36.27
N ARG A 14 -67.29 -70.26 -35.21
CA ARG A 14 -66.36 -69.12 -34.99
C ARG A 14 -66.91 -67.68 -34.88
N PRO A 15 -66.31 -66.88 -33.98
CA PRO A 15 -65.18 -66.08 -34.44
C PRO A 15 -63.91 -66.30 -33.59
N THR A 16 -62.76 -66.38 -34.27
CA THR A 16 -61.42 -66.28 -33.64
C THR A 16 -60.72 -65.01 -34.13
N ALA A 17 -61.50 -64.03 -34.59
CA ALA A 17 -61.00 -62.71 -34.96
C ALA A 17 -60.87 -61.77 -33.75
N ASP A 18 -61.68 -61.97 -32.69
CA ASP A 18 -61.66 -61.10 -31.49
C ASP A 18 -60.42 -61.27 -30.61
N ASN A 19 -59.78 -62.45 -30.65
CA ASN A 19 -58.60 -62.73 -29.83
C ASN A 19 -57.35 -61.98 -30.31
N SER A 20 -57.19 -61.82 -31.63
CA SER A 20 -56.04 -61.11 -32.23
C SER A 20 -56.10 -59.60 -32.01
N THR A 21 -57.30 -59.01 -31.99
CA THR A 21 -57.49 -57.60 -31.67
C THR A 21 -57.32 -57.32 -30.18
N LEU A 22 -57.72 -58.25 -29.32
CA LEU A 22 -57.53 -58.13 -27.87
C LEU A 22 -56.04 -58.22 -27.51
N GLU A 23 -55.32 -59.16 -28.11
CA GLU A 23 -53.87 -59.33 -27.93
C GLU A 23 -53.10 -58.08 -28.36
N ALA A 24 -53.41 -57.51 -29.53
CA ALA A 24 -52.81 -56.26 -29.99
C ALA A 24 -53.10 -55.04 -29.08
N VAL A 25 -54.28 -55.00 -28.44
CA VAL A 25 -54.62 -53.95 -27.47
C VAL A 25 -53.86 -54.17 -26.15
N CYS A 26 -53.71 -55.41 -25.69
CA CYS A 26 -52.89 -55.75 -24.53
C CYS A 26 -51.43 -55.37 -24.74
N ASP A 27 -50.83 -55.72 -25.88
CA ASP A 27 -49.45 -55.34 -26.23
C ASP A 27 -49.27 -53.81 -26.25
N ARG A 28 -50.29 -53.09 -26.75
CA ARG A 28 -50.24 -51.63 -26.80
C ARG A 28 -50.38 -51.00 -25.41
N LEU A 29 -51.19 -51.57 -24.53
CA LEU A 29 -51.33 -51.13 -23.15
C LEU A 29 -50.03 -51.39 -22.37
N GLU A 30 -49.38 -52.53 -22.57
CA GLU A 30 -48.08 -52.84 -21.96
C GLU A 30 -47.01 -51.82 -22.42
N GLN A 31 -46.89 -51.58 -23.73
CA GLN A 31 -45.96 -50.56 -24.26
C GLN A 31 -46.24 -49.15 -23.74
N LEU A 32 -47.51 -48.78 -23.58
CA LEU A 32 -47.88 -47.48 -23.03
C LEU A 32 -47.56 -47.41 -21.53
N THR A 33 -47.70 -48.51 -20.80
CA THR A 33 -47.38 -48.59 -19.37
C THR A 33 -45.86 -48.45 -19.17
N ASP A 34 -45.06 -49.22 -19.92
CA ASP A 34 -43.60 -49.11 -19.90
C ASP A 34 -43.15 -47.67 -20.26
N ARG A 35 -43.80 -47.05 -21.24
CA ARG A 35 -43.47 -45.68 -21.64
C ARG A 35 -43.86 -44.65 -20.57
N VAL A 36 -44.96 -44.85 -19.86
CA VAL A 36 -45.34 -43.99 -18.73
C VAL A 36 -44.31 -44.13 -17.61
N ASP A 37 -43.93 -45.35 -17.23
CA ASP A 37 -42.92 -45.60 -16.19
C ASP A 37 -41.55 -44.97 -16.55
N GLU A 38 -41.14 -45.06 -17.82
CA GLU A 38 -39.92 -44.42 -18.31
C GLU A 38 -40.00 -42.89 -18.22
N LEU A 39 -41.13 -42.30 -18.64
CA LEU A 39 -41.34 -40.85 -18.59
C LEU A 39 -41.41 -40.32 -17.16
N GLU A 40 -42.04 -41.05 -16.23
CA GLU A 40 -42.09 -40.69 -14.81
C GLU A 40 -40.69 -40.73 -14.18
N THR A 41 -39.88 -41.73 -14.53
CA THR A 41 -38.48 -41.82 -14.10
C THR A 41 -37.64 -40.67 -14.66
N GLU A 42 -37.84 -40.31 -15.93
CA GLU A 42 -37.13 -39.18 -16.56
C GLU A 42 -37.56 -37.84 -15.93
N LEU A 43 -38.85 -37.67 -15.63
CA LEU A 43 -39.39 -36.47 -14.99
C LEU A 43 -38.74 -36.27 -13.61
N THR A 44 -38.74 -37.31 -12.78
CA THR A 44 -38.11 -37.30 -11.44
C THR A 44 -36.64 -36.89 -11.55
N ARG A 45 -35.89 -37.48 -12.49
CA ARG A 45 -34.48 -37.16 -12.70
C ARG A 45 -34.25 -35.70 -13.13
N LYS A 46 -35.17 -35.15 -13.92
CA LYS A 46 -35.09 -33.74 -14.34
C LYS A 46 -35.44 -32.81 -13.19
N GLU A 47 -36.41 -33.16 -12.35
CA GLU A 47 -36.74 -32.42 -11.12
C GLU A 47 -35.55 -32.37 -10.16
N ASP A 48 -34.93 -33.51 -9.85
CA ASP A 48 -33.71 -33.56 -9.03
C ASP A 48 -32.60 -32.66 -9.60
N ARG A 49 -32.42 -32.68 -10.93
CA ARG A 49 -31.43 -31.84 -11.60
C ARG A 49 -31.77 -30.35 -11.56
N ILE A 50 -33.05 -30.00 -11.64
CA ILE A 50 -33.51 -28.61 -11.53
C ILE A 50 -33.21 -28.11 -10.12
N ASP A 51 -33.54 -28.89 -9.09
CA ASP A 51 -33.27 -28.56 -7.69
C ASP A 51 -31.77 -28.34 -7.45
N ASP A 52 -30.90 -29.22 -7.97
CA ASP A 52 -29.44 -29.08 -7.88
C ASP A 52 -28.92 -27.80 -8.56
N LEU A 53 -29.47 -27.45 -9.73
CA LEU A 53 -29.10 -26.25 -10.46
C LEU A 53 -29.58 -24.99 -9.74
N GLU A 54 -30.79 -24.99 -9.21
CA GLU A 54 -31.33 -23.88 -8.42
C GLU A 54 -30.51 -23.64 -7.16
N ASN A 55 -30.10 -24.70 -6.46
CA ASN A 55 -29.19 -24.62 -5.32
C ASN A 55 -27.83 -24.04 -5.71
N THR A 56 -27.27 -24.47 -6.85
CA THR A 56 -25.99 -23.94 -7.36
C THR A 56 -26.09 -22.46 -7.70
N VAL A 57 -27.18 -22.02 -8.35
CA VAL A 57 -27.41 -20.61 -8.69
C VAL A 57 -27.54 -19.77 -7.42
N ALA A 58 -28.31 -20.24 -6.44
CA ALA A 58 -28.45 -19.56 -5.15
C ALA A 58 -27.08 -19.41 -4.45
N GLU A 59 -26.26 -20.46 -4.44
CA GLU A 59 -24.91 -20.39 -3.88
C GLU A 59 -24.03 -19.38 -4.63
N GLN A 60 -24.03 -19.41 -5.97
CA GLN A 60 -23.29 -18.46 -6.79
C GLN A 60 -23.71 -17.01 -6.53
N ASP A 61 -25.00 -16.73 -6.39
CA ASP A 61 -25.50 -15.39 -6.06
C ASP A 61 -25.00 -14.92 -4.68
N THR A 62 -24.96 -15.81 -3.68
CA THR A 62 -24.40 -15.45 -2.36
C THR A 62 -22.91 -15.10 -2.46
N ILE A 63 -22.13 -15.87 -3.21
CA ILE A 63 -20.70 -15.62 -3.42
C ILE A 63 -20.49 -14.32 -4.19
N LEU A 64 -21.23 -14.09 -5.27
CA LEU A 64 -21.13 -12.88 -6.07
C LEU A 64 -21.45 -11.63 -5.25
N ASN A 65 -22.48 -11.68 -4.41
CA ASN A 65 -22.81 -10.59 -3.49
C ASN A 65 -21.69 -10.32 -2.48
N ALA A 66 -21.09 -11.37 -1.92
CA ALA A 66 -19.96 -11.22 -1.00
C ALA A 66 -18.73 -10.60 -1.69
N VAL A 67 -18.40 -11.06 -2.91
CA VAL A 67 -17.29 -10.51 -3.71
C VAL A 67 -17.55 -9.05 -4.09
N ARG A 68 -18.77 -8.71 -4.49
CA ARG A 68 -19.16 -7.33 -4.81
C ARG A 68 -19.00 -6.42 -3.60
N LYS A 69 -19.44 -6.87 -2.42
CA LYS A 69 -19.28 -6.12 -1.16
C LYS A 69 -17.80 -5.91 -0.83
N LYS A 70 -16.98 -6.97 -0.90
CA LYS A 70 -15.54 -6.88 -0.64
C LYS A 70 -14.83 -5.93 -1.61
N THR A 71 -15.19 -5.98 -2.89
CA THR A 71 -14.63 -5.12 -3.93
C THR A 71 -15.01 -3.65 -3.68
N GLY A 72 -16.26 -3.39 -3.31
CA GLY A 72 -16.72 -2.06 -2.90
C GLY A 72 -15.92 -1.50 -1.73
N ASN A 73 -15.78 -2.27 -0.65
CA ASN A 73 -14.98 -1.87 0.51
C ASN A 73 -13.52 -1.61 0.15
N THR A 74 -12.93 -2.45 -0.70
CA THR A 74 -11.53 -2.28 -1.14
C THR A 74 -11.37 -1.00 -1.94
N ARG A 75 -12.32 -0.69 -2.83
CA ARG A 75 -12.30 0.56 -3.59
C ARG A 75 -12.42 1.78 -2.69
N GLU A 76 -13.26 1.72 -1.65
CA GLU A 76 -13.40 2.79 -0.66
C GLU A 76 -12.11 3.02 0.12
N MET A 77 -11.46 1.96 0.59
CA MET A 77 -10.16 2.05 1.28
C MET A 77 -9.07 2.62 0.37
N VAL A 78 -8.99 2.16 -0.89
CA VAL A 78 -8.00 2.70 -1.85
C VAL A 78 -8.25 4.18 -2.11
N ARG A 79 -9.51 4.59 -2.23
CA ARG A 79 -9.88 5.99 -2.39
C ARG A 79 -9.42 6.84 -1.21
N GLU A 80 -9.75 6.43 0.02
CA GLU A 80 -9.35 7.15 1.24
C GLU A 80 -7.82 7.27 1.35
N LEU A 81 -7.10 6.19 1.03
CA LEU A 81 -5.64 6.21 1.00
C LEU A 81 -5.12 7.20 -0.05
N GLN A 82 -5.66 7.18 -1.26
CA GLN A 82 -5.26 8.13 -2.31
C GLN A 82 -5.50 9.58 -1.90
N GLU A 83 -6.63 9.87 -1.26
CA GLU A 83 -6.94 11.21 -0.73
C GLU A 83 -5.93 11.64 0.33
N ARG A 84 -5.70 10.80 1.34
CA ARG A 84 -4.75 11.09 2.41
C ARG A 84 -3.34 11.32 1.89
N GLU A 85 -2.90 10.52 0.92
CA GLU A 85 -1.59 10.70 0.30
C GLU A 85 -1.53 12.03 -0.47
N LEU A 86 -2.58 12.39 -1.22
CA LEU A 86 -2.65 13.70 -1.90
C LEU A 86 -2.65 14.87 -0.91
N GLU A 87 -3.33 14.76 0.23
CA GLU A 87 -3.30 15.76 1.32
C GLU A 87 -1.92 15.92 1.94
N LYS A 88 -1.11 14.86 1.94
CA LYS A 88 0.31 14.91 2.32
C LYS A 88 1.23 15.45 1.22
N ASN A 89 0.65 15.98 0.15
CA ASN A 89 1.34 16.44 -1.06
C ASN A 89 2.06 15.30 -1.82
N ALA A 90 1.52 14.08 -1.79
CA ALA A 90 2.02 13.00 -2.62
C ALA A 90 1.81 13.27 -4.11
N HIS A 91 2.70 12.71 -4.91
CA HIS A 91 2.58 12.68 -6.36
C HIS A 91 2.04 11.32 -6.79
N LEU A 92 0.74 11.22 -6.98
CA LEU A 92 0.10 9.98 -7.43
C LEU A 92 0.03 9.92 -8.95
N ARG A 93 0.19 8.75 -9.56
CA ARG A 93 0.12 8.63 -11.02
C ARG A 93 -1.25 9.07 -11.53
N TRP A 94 -1.26 9.92 -12.56
CA TRP A 94 -2.49 10.47 -13.12
C TRP A 94 -3.47 9.39 -13.58
N GLU A 95 -2.95 8.30 -14.17
CA GLU A 95 -3.74 7.14 -14.62
C GLU A 95 -4.51 6.44 -13.49
N ASN A 96 -4.01 6.50 -12.25
CA ASN A 96 -4.63 5.86 -11.08
C ASN A 96 -5.61 6.78 -10.34
N VAL A 97 -5.51 8.09 -10.57
CA VAL A 97 -6.31 9.13 -9.90
C VAL A 97 -7.45 9.59 -10.82
N TYR A 98 -7.15 9.88 -12.09
CA TYR A 98 -8.12 10.47 -13.02
C TYR A 98 -9.42 9.68 -13.20
N PRO A 99 -9.40 8.33 -13.33
CA PRO A 99 -10.64 7.55 -13.48
C PRO A 99 -11.59 7.67 -12.27
N HIS A 100 -11.04 8.02 -11.11
CA HIS A 100 -11.74 8.05 -9.83
C HIS A 100 -11.85 9.47 -9.25
N LYS A 101 -11.46 10.50 -10.02
CA LYS A 101 -11.38 11.88 -9.52
C LYS A 101 -12.70 12.44 -8.97
N ASN A 102 -13.83 11.93 -9.47
CA ASN A 102 -15.17 12.36 -9.04
C ASN A 102 -15.62 11.61 -7.78
N ASP A 103 -14.94 10.54 -7.40
CA ASP A 103 -15.23 9.78 -6.18
C ASP A 103 -14.56 10.45 -4.97
N PHE A 104 -13.57 11.34 -5.19
CA PHE A 104 -12.86 12.03 -4.13
C PHE A 104 -13.65 13.19 -3.51
N GLU A 105 -13.45 13.43 -2.22
CA GLU A 105 -13.95 14.61 -1.50
C GLU A 105 -13.20 15.89 -1.95
N ILE A 106 -11.95 15.74 -2.36
CA ILE A 106 -11.17 16.80 -3.01
C ILE A 106 -11.77 17.04 -4.40
N THR A 107 -12.29 18.25 -4.65
CA THR A 107 -12.94 18.55 -5.94
C THR A 107 -11.96 18.43 -7.10
N ALA A 108 -12.43 17.93 -8.25
CA ALA A 108 -11.57 17.64 -9.40
C ALA A 108 -10.79 18.85 -9.95
N ASP A 109 -11.30 20.06 -9.76
CA ASP A 109 -10.63 21.33 -10.11
C ASP A 109 -9.44 21.65 -9.18
N ASN A 110 -9.32 20.92 -8.07
CA ASN A 110 -8.20 20.96 -7.12
C ASN A 110 -7.18 19.84 -7.41
N PHE A 111 -7.11 19.32 -8.63
CA PHE A 111 -5.99 18.48 -9.05
C PHE A 111 -5.14 19.20 -10.08
N GLU A 112 -3.87 19.36 -9.78
CA GLU A 112 -2.86 19.76 -10.75
C GLU A 112 -2.29 18.51 -11.41
N ARG A 113 -2.29 18.51 -12.75
CA ARG A 113 -1.63 17.50 -13.57
C ARG A 113 -0.28 18.03 -14.03
N PHE A 114 0.79 17.30 -13.74
CA PHE A 114 2.14 17.66 -14.17
C PHE A 114 2.95 16.43 -14.59
N THR A 115 4.04 16.65 -15.32
CA THR A 115 4.94 15.60 -15.83
C THR A 115 6.31 15.77 -15.20
N LYS A 116 6.87 14.69 -14.66
CA LYS A 116 8.24 14.68 -14.12
C LYS A 116 9.26 14.35 -15.21
N ASP A 117 10.54 14.43 -14.85
CA ASP A 117 11.68 14.14 -15.74
C ASP A 117 11.70 12.71 -16.29
N ASP A 118 10.97 11.78 -15.67
CA ASP A 118 10.78 10.41 -16.13
C ASP A 118 9.74 10.27 -17.26
N GLY A 119 9.07 11.37 -17.64
CA GLY A 119 8.00 11.39 -18.64
C GLY A 119 6.65 10.89 -18.10
N THR A 120 6.57 10.43 -16.85
CA THR A 120 5.33 9.98 -16.23
C THR A 120 4.50 11.17 -15.79
N THR A 121 3.18 11.08 -15.96
CA THR A 121 2.23 12.11 -15.53
C THR A 121 1.71 11.79 -14.12
N TYR A 122 1.70 12.81 -13.26
CA TYR A 122 1.23 12.73 -11.89
C TYR A 122 0.11 13.74 -11.62
N ALA A 123 -0.67 13.44 -10.56
CA ALA A 123 -1.65 14.29 -9.93
C ALA A 123 -1.12 14.77 -8.57
N ARG A 124 -1.38 16.03 -8.22
CA ARG A 124 -1.17 16.61 -6.88
C ARG A 124 -2.25 17.64 -6.57
N ILE A 125 -2.33 18.12 -5.33
CA ILE A 125 -3.20 19.25 -4.96
C ILE A 125 -2.49 20.58 -5.30
N PRO A 126 -3.12 21.51 -6.05
CA PRO A 126 -2.57 22.83 -6.33
C PRO A 126 -2.26 23.62 -5.05
N GLY A 127 -1.14 24.34 -5.02
CA GLY A 127 -0.73 25.13 -3.85
C GLY A 127 -0.12 24.30 -2.72
N GLY A 128 -0.16 22.96 -2.81
CA GLY A 128 0.81 22.10 -2.16
C GLY A 128 2.14 22.27 -2.89
N GLU A 129 2.90 23.30 -2.56
CA GLU A 129 4.28 23.44 -3.04
C GLU A 129 4.98 22.10 -2.76
N ASP A 130 5.40 21.40 -3.82
CA ASP A 130 6.46 20.40 -3.69
C ASP A 130 7.74 21.19 -3.43
N PRO A 131 8.17 21.35 -2.17
CA PRO A 131 9.30 22.19 -1.84
C PRO A 131 10.60 21.58 -2.39
N LEU A 132 10.54 20.33 -2.84
CA LEU A 132 11.70 19.52 -3.19
C LEU A 132 11.96 19.52 -4.69
N ASN A 133 10.96 19.86 -5.51
CA ASN A 133 10.98 20.13 -6.95
C ASN A 133 12.09 19.41 -7.75
N ARG A 134 12.31 18.12 -7.47
CA ARG A 134 13.35 17.31 -8.10
C ARG A 134 12.71 16.05 -8.64
N GLY A 135 12.72 15.91 -9.97
CA GLY A 135 12.35 14.67 -10.63
C GLY A 135 13.23 13.52 -10.13
N GLY A 136 12.62 12.33 -10.04
CA GLY A 136 13.24 11.14 -9.48
C GLY A 136 12.19 10.13 -9.00
N GLU A 137 12.68 8.93 -8.64
CA GLU A 137 11.88 7.86 -8.00
C GLU A 137 11.03 8.41 -6.84
N PRO A 138 9.91 7.75 -6.48
CA PRO A 138 8.99 8.29 -5.49
C PRO A 138 9.70 8.42 -4.13
N ALA A 139 10.26 9.60 -3.88
CA ALA A 139 10.58 10.05 -2.54
C ALA A 139 9.31 9.94 -1.71
N LEU A 140 9.45 9.56 -0.43
CA LEU A 140 8.38 9.68 0.55
C LEU A 140 7.65 11.01 0.37
N THR A 141 6.33 10.98 0.60
CA THR A 141 5.54 12.20 0.52
C THR A 141 6.14 13.26 1.45
N PRO A 142 6.11 14.55 1.09
CA PRO A 142 6.61 15.59 1.99
C PRO A 142 6.04 15.45 3.41
N GLY A 143 4.75 15.11 3.54
CA GLY A 143 4.10 14.87 4.83
C GLY A 143 4.65 13.70 5.65
N ASP A 144 5.29 12.70 5.04
CA ASP A 144 5.91 11.57 5.74
C ASP A 144 7.36 11.84 6.18
N LEU A 145 7.99 12.90 5.67
CA LEU A 145 9.34 13.32 6.05
C LEU A 145 9.35 14.01 7.42
N LEU A 146 10.50 13.96 8.10
CA LEU A 146 10.75 14.79 9.27
C LEU A 146 10.77 16.28 8.86
N PRO A 147 10.36 17.21 9.73
CA PRO A 147 10.48 18.65 9.48
C PRO A 147 11.89 19.06 9.04
N ILE A 148 12.93 18.45 9.61
CA ILE A 148 14.31 18.71 9.19
C ILE A 148 14.59 18.28 7.74
N GLN A 149 14.04 17.15 7.30
CA GLN A 149 14.23 16.61 5.95
C GLN A 149 13.45 17.43 4.92
N GLN A 150 12.27 17.93 5.29
CA GLN A 150 11.51 18.86 4.44
C GLN A 150 12.31 20.14 4.20
N LEU A 151 12.83 20.76 5.26
CA LEU A 151 13.64 21.98 5.16
C LEU A 151 14.96 21.74 4.42
N ALA A 152 15.64 20.63 4.71
CA ALA A 152 16.92 20.30 4.09
C ALA A 152 16.82 20.11 2.56
N ARG A 153 15.63 19.82 2.02
CA ARG A 153 15.48 19.62 0.58
C ARG A 153 15.05 20.87 -0.19
N MET A 154 14.65 21.93 0.53
CA MET A 154 14.36 23.25 -0.06
C MET A 154 15.63 23.89 -0.64
N ASP A 155 15.46 24.74 -1.65
CA ASP A 155 16.53 25.63 -2.12
C ASP A 155 16.83 26.75 -1.11
N ASP A 156 17.95 27.46 -1.30
CA ASP A 156 18.42 28.47 -0.36
C ASP A 156 17.39 29.58 -0.14
N ASP A 157 16.80 30.12 -1.20
CA ASP A 157 15.86 31.25 -1.09
C ASP A 157 14.57 30.84 -0.37
N MET A 158 14.04 29.66 -0.70
CA MET A 158 12.86 29.09 -0.06
C MET A 158 13.14 28.73 1.40
N LEU A 159 14.30 28.14 1.70
CA LEU A 159 14.71 27.80 3.05
C LEU A 159 14.82 29.06 3.94
N HIS A 160 15.34 30.16 3.40
CA HIS A 160 15.39 31.45 4.10
C HIS A 160 14.01 32.01 4.43
N SER A 161 13.00 31.76 3.57
CA SER A 161 11.62 32.17 3.81
C SER A 161 10.89 31.23 4.79
N ALA A 162 11.09 29.92 4.67
CA ALA A 162 10.39 28.90 5.46
C ALA A 162 10.94 28.76 6.89
N ALA A 163 12.26 28.93 7.08
CA ALA A 163 12.86 28.87 8.40
C ALA A 163 12.54 30.13 9.22
N SER A 164 11.65 30.00 10.20
CA SER A 164 11.24 31.12 11.08
C SER A 164 12.37 31.72 11.92
N SER A 165 13.53 31.05 11.98
CA SER A 165 14.70 31.53 12.71
C SER A 165 16.01 31.02 12.09
N LYS A 166 17.08 31.81 12.28
CA LYS A 166 18.43 31.45 11.84
C LYS A 166 18.91 30.07 12.35
N PRO A 167 18.70 29.67 13.62
CA PRO A 167 19.03 28.32 14.07
C PRO A 167 18.31 27.20 13.34
N MET A 168 17.06 27.40 12.90
CA MET A 168 16.32 26.40 12.12
C MET A 168 16.88 26.25 10.70
N ARG A 169 17.20 27.37 10.03
CA ARG A 169 17.89 27.34 8.73
C ARG A 169 19.21 26.57 8.84
N LEU A 170 20.03 26.94 9.83
CA LEU A 170 21.32 26.30 10.05
C LEU A 170 21.19 24.83 10.40
N ALA A 171 20.15 24.44 11.14
CA ALA A 171 19.89 23.02 11.41
C ALA A 171 19.60 22.28 10.10
N ALA A 172 18.79 22.85 9.21
CA ALA A 172 18.50 22.26 7.90
C ALA A 172 19.77 22.13 7.04
N GLU A 173 20.64 23.14 7.00
CA GLU A 173 21.93 23.08 6.28
C GLU A 173 22.88 22.03 6.89
N VAL A 174 22.90 21.90 8.21
CA VAL A 174 23.66 20.84 8.89
C VAL A 174 23.12 19.46 8.52
N TRP A 175 21.81 19.31 8.37
CA TRP A 175 21.18 18.08 7.91
C TRP A 175 21.39 17.83 6.41
N GLN A 176 21.44 18.87 5.57
CA GLN A 176 21.83 18.74 4.16
C GLN A 176 23.24 18.15 4.01
N ASP A 177 24.17 18.53 4.89
CA ASP A 177 25.52 17.97 4.91
C ASP A 177 25.52 16.49 5.34
N HIS A 178 24.59 16.06 6.20
CA HIS A 178 24.39 14.65 6.59
C HIS A 178 24.00 13.78 5.38
N GLU A 179 23.07 14.26 4.55
CA GLU A 179 22.56 13.50 3.40
C GLU A 179 23.59 13.38 2.24
N GLN A 180 24.73 14.07 2.33
CA GLN A 180 25.80 13.98 1.33
C GLN A 180 26.70 12.75 1.60
N THR A 181 27.13 12.08 0.52
CA THR A 181 28.03 10.91 0.58
C THR A 181 29.34 11.16 1.34
N GLN A 182 29.78 12.42 1.39
CA GLN A 182 30.96 12.87 2.14
C GLN A 182 30.59 14.04 3.05
N SER A 183 29.83 13.76 4.11
CA SER A 183 29.55 14.74 5.15
C SER A 183 30.86 15.31 5.73
N ARG A 184 30.90 16.63 5.90
CA ARG A 184 32.03 17.36 6.48
C ARG A 184 31.84 17.62 7.97
N LEU A 185 30.59 17.63 8.44
CA LEU A 185 30.23 17.93 9.82
C LEU A 185 29.98 16.68 10.66
N TRP A 186 29.38 15.65 10.07
CA TRP A 186 28.98 14.45 10.77
C TRP A 186 30.16 13.48 10.85
N ASN A 187 30.53 13.17 12.08
CA ASN A 187 31.57 12.20 12.36
C ASN A 187 30.93 10.82 12.50
N LYS A 188 31.52 9.80 11.88
CA LYS A 188 31.12 8.41 12.11
C LYS A 188 31.27 8.04 13.58
N GLY A 189 30.22 7.44 14.12
CA GLY A 189 30.15 6.96 15.49
C GLY A 189 30.70 5.54 15.67
N CYS A 190 30.60 5.06 16.91
CA CYS A 190 30.84 3.67 17.29
C CYS A 190 30.00 3.34 18.52
N ASN A 191 29.80 2.06 18.82
CA ASN A 191 29.06 1.55 20.00
C ASN A 191 27.62 2.08 20.11
N GLY A 192 26.76 1.75 19.12
CA GLY A 192 25.35 2.19 19.09
C GLY A 192 25.16 3.66 18.73
N VAL A 193 26.23 4.34 18.30
CA VAL A 193 26.17 5.67 17.72
C VAL A 193 26.44 5.54 16.23
N ARG A 194 25.47 5.92 15.40
CA ARG A 194 25.64 5.98 13.95
C ARG A 194 26.59 7.12 13.60
N GLU A 195 26.21 8.33 14.00
CA GLU A 195 26.93 9.56 13.69
C GLU A 195 26.79 10.59 14.81
N TYR A 196 27.68 11.57 14.84
CA TYR A 196 27.62 12.65 15.82
C TYR A 196 28.27 13.94 15.32
N ILE A 197 27.86 15.06 15.92
CA ILE A 197 28.53 16.36 15.75
C ILE A 197 28.91 16.92 17.12
N ASP A 198 30.15 17.36 17.25
CA ASP A 198 30.63 18.09 18.43
C ASP A 198 30.29 19.59 18.32
N ALA A 199 29.77 20.19 19.40
CA ALA A 199 29.37 21.59 19.39
C ALA A 199 30.54 22.55 19.11
N GLY A 200 31.78 22.17 19.47
CA GLY A 200 32.97 22.95 19.15
C GLY A 200 33.26 22.99 17.65
N GLU A 201 33.12 21.86 16.96
CA GLU A 201 33.28 21.74 15.50
C GLU A 201 32.19 22.51 14.76
N LEU A 202 30.93 22.34 15.17
CA LEU A 202 29.82 23.12 14.64
C LEU A 202 30.03 24.63 14.83
N ALA A 203 30.49 25.06 16.01
CA ALA A 203 30.79 26.47 16.27
C ALA A 203 31.93 27.03 15.41
N GLN A 204 32.90 26.19 15.02
CA GLN A 204 33.97 26.57 14.10
C GLN A 204 33.45 26.69 12.66
N TRP A 205 32.65 25.71 12.22
CA TRP A 205 32.00 25.73 10.91
C TRP A 205 31.09 26.95 10.73
N LEU A 206 30.24 27.24 11.72
CA LEU A 206 29.37 28.42 11.72
C LEU A 206 30.17 29.71 11.61
N ARG A 207 31.33 29.81 12.28
CA ARG A 207 32.17 31.00 12.18
C ARG A 207 32.78 31.19 10.78
N HIS A 208 33.01 30.11 10.05
CA HIS A 208 33.56 30.18 8.70
C HIS A 208 32.49 30.50 7.66
N ASN A 209 31.29 29.92 7.81
CA ASN A 209 30.25 29.98 6.79
C ASN A 209 29.24 31.11 7.01
N GLU A 210 29.06 31.59 8.25
CA GLU A 210 28.13 32.67 8.54
C GLU A 210 28.85 34.03 8.65
N PRO A 211 28.50 35.01 7.80
CA PRO A 211 29.13 36.32 7.82
C PRO A 211 28.85 37.04 9.13
N GLY A 212 29.87 37.72 9.67
CA GLY A 212 29.75 38.57 10.86
C GLY A 212 29.61 37.82 12.20
N VAL A 213 29.84 36.50 12.24
CA VAL A 213 29.71 35.71 13.46
C VAL A 213 31.00 35.75 14.31
N SER A 214 30.89 36.28 15.52
CA SER A 214 32.00 36.26 16.51
C SER A 214 32.20 34.85 17.10
N LYS A 215 33.34 34.60 17.75
CA LYS A 215 33.62 33.31 18.41
C LYS A 215 32.61 32.98 19.52
N GLU A 216 32.28 33.95 20.36
CA GLU A 216 31.31 33.75 21.45
C GLU A 216 29.90 33.57 20.90
N TYR A 217 29.56 34.30 19.84
CA TYR A 217 28.27 34.17 19.19
C TYR A 217 28.15 32.80 18.48
N SER A 218 29.21 32.30 17.84
CA SER A 218 29.18 31.00 17.18
C SER A 218 28.93 29.84 18.13
N GLN A 219 29.45 29.90 19.37
CA GLN A 219 29.18 28.90 20.39
C GLN A 219 27.71 28.89 20.85
N LYS A 220 27.13 30.08 21.05
CA LYS A 220 25.69 30.23 21.38
C LYS A 220 24.81 29.78 20.22
N LEU A 221 25.19 30.15 19.00
CA LEU A 221 24.48 29.79 17.78
C LEU A 221 24.54 28.28 17.52
N ALA A 222 25.69 27.64 17.72
CA ALA A 222 25.84 26.19 17.66
C ALA A 222 24.92 25.47 18.64
N SER A 223 24.85 25.96 19.89
CA SER A 223 23.94 25.39 20.89
C SER A 223 22.47 25.47 20.46
N ARG A 224 22.02 26.65 20.00
CA ARG A 224 20.64 26.85 19.51
C ARG A 224 20.34 26.05 18.23
N THR A 225 21.35 25.85 17.38
CA THR A 225 21.24 25.05 16.17
C THR A 225 21.09 23.58 16.51
N ILE A 226 21.83 23.07 17.49
CA ILE A 226 21.65 21.70 18.03
C ILE A 226 20.26 21.51 18.63
N ASP A 227 19.77 22.50 19.37
CA ASP A 227 18.41 22.45 19.93
C ASP A 227 17.37 22.36 18.81
N ALA A 228 17.46 23.25 17.80
CA ALA A 228 16.58 23.22 16.63
C ALA A 228 16.69 21.91 15.83
N LEU A 229 17.90 21.36 15.66
CA LEU A 229 18.13 20.08 14.98
C LEU A 229 17.46 18.93 15.72
N THR A 230 17.54 18.92 17.05
CA THR A 230 16.89 17.92 17.91
C THR A 230 15.36 18.01 17.83
N ASP A 231 14.84 19.23 17.84
CA ASP A 231 13.40 19.50 17.75
C ASP A 231 12.84 19.11 16.37
N LEU A 232 13.51 19.52 15.28
CA LEU A 232 13.08 19.25 13.91
C LEU A 232 13.24 17.78 13.49
N THR A 233 14.09 17.02 14.17
CA THR A 233 14.19 15.56 14.03
C THR A 233 13.15 14.82 14.87
N LYS A 234 12.25 15.53 15.56
CA LYS A 234 11.23 14.95 16.46
C LYS A 234 11.83 13.98 17.49
N GLY A 235 13.02 14.32 18.02
CA GLY A 235 13.71 13.53 19.04
C GLY A 235 14.43 12.27 18.54
N ARG A 236 14.66 12.14 17.23
CA ARG A 236 15.54 11.08 16.67
C ARG A 236 17.02 11.32 16.97
N LEU A 237 17.39 12.54 17.33
CA LEU A 237 18.71 12.87 17.87
C LEU A 237 18.63 13.07 19.37
N TYR A 238 19.74 12.84 20.07
CA TYR A 238 19.88 13.22 21.47
C TYR A 238 21.17 14.01 21.73
N VAL A 239 21.15 14.80 22.79
CA VAL A 239 22.30 15.60 23.22
C VAL A 239 23.01 14.92 24.37
N LYS A 240 24.32 14.69 24.22
CA LYS A 240 25.20 14.14 25.25
C LYS A 240 26.26 15.17 25.66
N GLN A 241 26.62 15.19 26.95
CA GLN A 241 27.78 15.95 27.42
C GLN A 241 29.02 15.05 27.43
N LYS A 242 30.12 15.52 26.84
CA LYS A 242 31.41 14.84 26.84
C LYS A 242 32.46 15.69 27.54
N ASN A 243 33.27 15.06 28.39
CA ASN A 243 34.42 15.75 28.98
C ASN A 243 35.53 15.86 27.93
N ARG A 244 35.99 17.08 27.68
CA ARG A 244 37.15 17.39 26.85
C ARG A 244 38.23 18.00 27.73
N ARG A 245 39.49 17.70 27.40
CA ARG A 245 40.65 18.38 27.97
C ARG A 245 41.37 19.14 26.87
N LYS A 246 41.63 20.41 27.10
CA LYS A 246 42.44 21.26 26.22
C LYS A 246 43.25 22.21 27.08
N ASP A 247 44.54 22.33 26.81
CA ASP A 247 45.44 23.26 27.50
C ASP A 247 45.39 23.15 29.04
N GLY A 248 45.30 21.91 29.56
CA GLY A 248 45.22 21.65 31.01
C GLY A 248 43.84 21.92 31.66
N LEU A 249 42.88 22.48 30.92
CA LEU A 249 41.53 22.76 31.38
C LEU A 249 40.55 21.67 30.89
N SER A 250 39.70 21.19 31.80
CA SER A 250 38.61 20.27 31.47
C SER A 250 37.31 21.07 31.27
N TYR A 251 36.64 20.85 30.14
CA TYR A 251 35.32 21.43 29.88
C TYR A 251 34.33 20.37 29.42
N LYS A 252 33.04 20.66 29.61
CA LYS A 252 31.95 19.83 29.10
C LYS A 252 31.55 20.34 27.72
N GLU A 253 31.70 19.50 26.71
CA GLU A 253 31.27 19.76 25.34
C GLU A 253 29.91 19.11 25.10
N ARG A 254 28.99 19.87 24.49
CA ARG A 254 27.73 19.31 23.99
C ARG A 254 28.01 18.57 22.68
N ARG A 255 27.43 17.40 22.52
CA ARG A 255 27.48 16.58 21.32
C ARG A 255 26.06 16.20 20.94
N VAL A 256 25.67 16.41 19.70
CA VAL A 256 24.45 15.83 19.15
C VAL A 256 24.78 14.47 18.56
N VAL A 257 23.92 13.49 18.81
CA VAL A 257 24.17 12.08 18.49
C VAL A 257 22.97 11.53 17.75
N LEU A 258 23.23 10.89 16.61
CA LEU A 258 22.31 10.03 15.88
C LEU A 258 22.55 8.57 16.31
N PRO A 259 21.64 7.96 17.08
CA PRO A 259 21.72 6.55 17.42
C PRO A 259 21.64 5.63 16.20
N GLU A 260 22.24 4.45 16.30
CA GLU A 260 22.19 3.43 15.25
C GLU A 260 20.77 2.90 15.00
N GLU A 261 19.97 2.81 16.06
CA GLU A 261 18.58 2.36 16.06
C GLU A 261 17.57 3.44 15.64
N SER A 262 18.01 4.67 15.37
CA SER A 262 17.08 5.75 15.01
C SER A 262 16.52 5.58 13.61
N GLU A 263 15.22 5.36 13.52
CA GLU A 263 14.51 5.27 12.25
C GLU A 263 14.33 6.68 11.65
N ILE A 264 15.06 6.95 10.57
CA ILE A 264 14.91 8.15 9.76
C ILE A 264 14.06 7.80 8.52
N PRO A 265 12.90 8.45 8.31
CA PRO A 265 12.05 8.19 7.16
C PRO A 265 12.81 8.33 5.84
N GLY A 266 12.76 7.29 5.02
CA GLY A 266 13.33 7.31 3.66
C GLY A 266 14.82 7.02 3.59
N GLU A 267 15.49 6.82 4.73
CA GLU A 267 16.80 6.18 4.74
C GLU A 267 16.62 4.68 4.56
N THR A 268 17.11 4.14 3.47
CA THR A 268 17.45 2.72 3.43
C THR A 268 18.73 2.59 4.21
N THR A 269 18.68 1.95 5.38
CA THR A 269 19.90 1.45 6.03
C THR A 269 20.51 0.45 5.05
N LEU A 270 21.42 0.92 4.20
CA LEU A 270 22.36 0.05 3.52
C LEU A 270 23.03 -0.71 4.65
N GLU A 271 22.71 -2.00 4.77
CA GLU A 271 23.46 -2.92 5.61
C GLU A 271 24.91 -2.70 5.23
N THR A 272 25.63 -2.00 6.11
CA THR A 272 27.05 -1.82 5.94
C THR A 272 27.56 -3.20 6.28
N ASP A 273 27.86 -4.01 5.25
CA ASP A 273 28.64 -5.24 5.34
C ASP A 273 29.88 -4.93 6.19
N SER A 274 29.74 -5.09 7.49
CA SER A 274 30.84 -5.05 8.43
C SER A 274 31.51 -6.39 8.22
N PRO A 275 32.75 -6.44 7.70
CA PRO A 275 33.43 -7.71 7.58
C PRO A 275 33.56 -8.28 8.98
N GLU A 276 32.92 -9.43 9.17
CA GLU A 276 33.05 -10.28 10.35
C GLU A 276 34.55 -10.37 10.67
N THR A 277 34.97 -9.75 11.78
CA THR A 277 36.37 -9.81 12.19
C THR A 277 36.64 -11.25 12.58
N ALA A 278 37.27 -11.99 11.66
CA ALA A 278 37.78 -13.32 11.90
C ALA A 278 38.72 -13.25 13.11
N ASP A 279 38.30 -13.94 14.16
CA ASP A 279 39.05 -14.23 15.37
C ASP A 279 40.38 -14.90 14.99
N VAL A 280 41.47 -14.14 15.01
CA VAL A 280 42.83 -14.68 14.91
C VAL A 280 43.24 -15.18 16.28
N GLY A 281 42.90 -16.44 16.56
CA GLY A 281 43.47 -17.21 17.66
C GLY A 281 44.99 -17.30 17.49
N GLY A 282 45.72 -16.77 18.47
CA GLY A 282 47.16 -16.91 18.56
C GLY A 282 47.55 -18.33 18.98
N GLU A 283 48.51 -18.91 18.25
CA GLU A 283 49.44 -19.91 18.77
C GLU A 283 50.62 -19.23 19.47
#